data_AF-A0A850MRE9-F1
#
_entry.id   AF-A0A850MRE9-F1
#
_cell.length_a   1.000
_cell.length_b   1.000
_cell.length_c   1.000
_cell.angle_alpha   90.00
_cell.angle_beta   90.00
_cell.angle_gamma   90.00
#
_symmetry.space_group_name_H-M   'P 1'
#
loop_
_entity.id
_entity.type
_entity.pdbx_description
1 polymer ?
#
loop_
_entity_poly.entity_id
_entity_poly.type
_entity_poly.pdbx_seq_one_letter_code
_entity_poly.pdbx_strand_id
1 'polypeptide(L)' 'MQVESIETSSVLTKVIVEQKTTVADLLGKLNISSGKYLAVLVDGKKADLNQDIYEGQKVIILPMIAGG' A
#
# COMPACT_ATOMS: atom_id res chain seq x y z
N MET A 1 -9.57 13.69 -6.43
CA MET A 1 -8.39 12.81 -6.36
C MET A 1 -8.73 11.56 -7.15
N GLN A 2 -8.04 11.31 -8.27
CA GLN A 2 -8.32 10.17 -9.15
C GLN A 2 -7.26 9.10 -8.88
N VAL A 3 -7.68 7.86 -8.64
CA VAL A 3 -6.78 6.72 -8.46
C VAL A 3 -6.63 6.05 -9.82
N GLU A 4 -5.47 6.20 -10.44
CA GLU A 4 -5.20 5.65 -11.76
C GLU A 4 -4.79 4.17 -11.62
N SER A 5 -5.80 3.30 -11.77
CA SER A 5 -5.68 1.84 -11.92
C SER A 5 -5.33 1.03 -10.66
N ILE A 6 -6.34 0.34 -10.13
CA ILE A 6 -6.18 -0.76 -9.18
C ILE A 6 -6.11 -2.05 -10.02
N GLU A 7 -4.92 -2.58 -10.25
CA GLU A 7 -4.77 -3.91 -10.85
C GLU A 7 -5.08 -4.98 -9.80
N THR A 8 -6.35 -5.35 -9.66
CA THR A 8 -6.80 -6.38 -8.71
C THR A 8 -6.55 -7.78 -9.28
N SER A 9 -5.30 -8.21 -9.38
CA SER A 9 -4.98 -9.62 -9.65
C SER A 9 -4.93 -10.39 -8.32
N SER A 10 -6.12 -10.67 -7.77
CA SER A 10 -6.48 -11.54 -6.62
C SER A 10 -5.66 -11.57 -5.31
N VAL A 11 -4.46 -11.00 -5.22
CA VAL A 11 -3.55 -11.12 -4.06
C VAL A 11 -2.71 -9.86 -3.83
N LEU A 12 -2.58 -8.94 -4.79
CA LEU A 12 -1.65 -7.80 -4.66
C LEU A 12 -2.30 -6.48 -5.05
N THR A 13 -2.29 -5.51 -4.14
CA THR A 13 -2.66 -4.13 -4.45
C THR A 13 -1.40 -3.33 -4.73
N LYS A 14 -1.26 -2.83 -5.97
CA LYS A 14 -0.20 -1.92 -6.38
C LYS A 14 -0.76 -0.51 -6.46
N VAL A 15 -0.08 0.45 -5.86
CA VAL A 15 -0.47 1.86 -5.89
C VAL A 15 0.73 2.71 -6.30
N ILE A 16 0.49 3.66 -7.19
CA ILE A 16 1.44 4.72 -7.56
C ILE A 16 1.02 5.97 -6.80
N VAL A 17 1.96 6.59 -6.10
CA VAL A 17 1.72 7.80 -5.32
C VAL A 17 2.00 9.02 -6.18
N GLU A 18 1.09 9.99 -6.20
CA GLU A 18 1.21 11.26 -6.95
C GLU A 18 1.60 12.45 -6.07
N GLN A 19 1.44 12.34 -4.74
CA GLN A 19 1.73 13.41 -3.79
C GLN A 19 2.27 12.84 -2.49
N LYS A 20 3.14 13.61 -1.80
CA LYS A 20 3.72 13.19 -0.52
C LYS A 20 2.64 12.75 0.46
N THR A 21 2.74 11.53 0.99
CA THR A 21 1.81 10.98 1.99
C THR A 21 2.56 10.01 2.91
N THR A 22 1.92 9.53 3.98
CA THR A 22 2.48 8.45 4.80
C THR A 22 1.89 7.11 4.40
N VAL A 23 2.57 6.01 4.77
CA VAL A 23 1.99 4.66 4.61
C VAL A 23 0.65 4.55 5.36
N ALA A 24 0.54 5.12 6.56
CA ALA A 24 -0.70 5.13 7.34
C ALA A 24 -1.85 5.84 6.62
N ASP A 25 -1.60 7.04 6.08
CA ASP A 25 -2.59 7.81 5.32
C ASP A 25 -3.03 7.06 4.06
N LEU A 26 -2.09 6.45 3.35
CA LEU A 26 -2.39 5.66 2.16
C LEU A 26 -3.29 4.47 2.49
N LEU A 27 -2.97 3.72 3.54
CA LEU A 27 -3.80 2.59 4.00
C LEU A 27 -5.19 3.05 4.44
N GLY A 28 -5.27 4.19 5.13
CA GLY A 28 -6.54 4.80 5.54
C GLY A 28 -7.42 5.16 4.34
N LYS A 29 -6.84 5.80 3.31
CA LYS A 29 -7.55 6.14 2.05
C LYS A 29 -8.06 4.91 1.32
N LEU A 30 -7.31 3.80 1.36
CA LEU A 30 -7.70 2.53 0.76
C LEU A 30 -8.63 1.68 1.64
N ASN A 31 -8.99 2.18 2.84
CA ASN A 31 -9.79 1.46 3.83
C ASN A 31 -9.18 0.08 4.22
N ILE A 32 -7.85 0.00 4.24
CA ILE A 32 -7.10 -1.21 4.60
C ILE A 32 -6.70 -1.12 6.07
N SER A 33 -7.38 -1.88 6.92
CA SER A 33 -7.10 -1.96 8.36
C SER A 33 -5.82 -2.77 8.65
N SER A 34 -5.16 -2.51 9.78
CA SER A 34 -3.93 -3.18 10.25
C SER A 34 -4.00 -4.71 10.30
N GLY A 35 -5.18 -5.30 10.46
CA GLY A 35 -5.38 -6.76 10.44
C GLY A 35 -5.58 -7.38 9.06
N LYS A 36 -5.63 -6.58 7.98
CA LYS A 36 -5.91 -7.07 6.61
C LYS A 36 -4.67 -7.20 5.73
N TYR A 37 -3.52 -6.71 6.19
CA TYR A 37 -2.25 -6.79 5.46
C TYR A 37 -1.15 -7.38 6.34
N LEU A 38 -0.22 -8.09 5.71
CA LEU A 38 0.98 -8.63 6.32
C LEU A 38 2.10 -7.59 6.37
N ALA A 39 2.30 -6.88 5.25
CA ALA A 39 3.34 -5.87 5.12
C ALA A 39 3.01 -4.89 3.99
N VAL A 40 3.55 -3.67 4.11
CA VAL A 40 3.60 -2.70 3.03
C VAL A 40 5.05 -2.61 2.54
N LEU A 41 5.24 -2.69 1.23
CA LEU A 41 6.53 -2.51 0.58
C LEU A 41 6.52 -1.20 -0.21
N VAL A 42 7.53 -0.36 0.01
CA VAL A 42 7.80 0.85 -0.79
C VAL A 42 9.11 0.60 -1.55
N ASP A 43 9.05 0.62 -2.88
CA ASP A 43 10.18 0.31 -3.77
C ASP A 43 10.85 -1.04 -3.44
N GLY A 44 10.05 -2.03 -3.03
CA GLY A 44 10.50 -3.38 -2.68
C GLY A 44 11.04 -3.54 -1.27
N LYS A 45 11.08 -2.48 -0.45
CA LYS A 45 11.53 -2.54 0.96
C LYS A 45 10.34 -2.42 1.90
N LYS A 46 10.36 -3.18 3.00
CA LYS A 46 9.34 -3.07 4.05
C LYS A 46 9.33 -1.66 4.62
N ALA A 47 8.14 -1.08 4.71
CA ALA A 47 7.93 0.28 5.18
C ALA A 47 7.12 0.31 6.47
N ASP A 48 7.46 1.23 7.36
CA ASP A 48 6.70 1.52 8.56
C ASP A 48 5.51 2.44 8.27
N LEU A 49 4.51 2.42 9.14
CA LEU A 49 3.30 3.26 9.00
C LEU A 49 3.60 4.76 8.91
N ASN A 50 4.66 5.20 9.59
CA ASN A 50 5.09 6.60 9.63
C ASN A 50 6.05 6.96 8.50
N GLN A 51 6.40 6.01 7.62
CA GLN A 51 7.32 6.29 6.53
C GLN A 51 6.64 7.20 5.51
N ASP A 52 7.35 8.28 5.13
CA ASP A 52 6.98 9.15 4.02
C ASP A 52 7.08 8.38 2.69
N ILE A 53 6.05 8.51 1.87
CA ILE A 53 5.99 8.04 0.48
C ILE A 53 5.93 9.26 -0.42
N TYR A 54 6.78 9.28 -1.43
CA TYR A 54 6.92 10.35 -2.40
C TYR A 54 6.31 9.96 -3.74
N GLU A 55 6.14 10.99 -4.58
CA GLU A 55 5.66 10.82 -5.95
C GLU A 55 6.53 9.83 -6.74
N GLY A 56 5.89 8.96 -7.51
CA GLY A 56 6.57 7.97 -8.37
C GLY A 56 7.06 6.71 -7.65
N GLN A 57 6.99 6.65 -6.32
CA GLN A 57 7.35 5.43 -5.58
C GLN A 57 6.29 4.35 -5.76
N LYS A 58 6.76 3.10 -5.86
CA LYS A 58 5.89 1.93 -6.03
C LYS A 58 5.52 1.37 -4.67
N VAL A 59 4.23 1.38 -4.35
CA VAL A 59 3.71 0.76 -3.12
C VAL A 59 3.05 -0.57 -3.46
N ILE A 60 3.45 -1.62 -2.73
CA ILE A 60 2.84 -2.95 -2.79
C ILE A 60 2.31 -3.29 -1.40
N ILE A 61 1.03 -3.60 -1.31
CA ILE A 61 0.40 -4.02 -0.05
C ILE A 61 0.21 -5.53 -0.13
N LEU A 62 0.88 -6.27 0.77
CA LEU A 62 0.76 -7.70 0.88
C LEU A 62 -0.40 -8.02 1.83
N PRO A 63 -1.46 -8.74 1.40
CA PRO A 63 -2.55 -9.12 2.27
C PRO A 63 -2.08 -10.12 3.33
N MET A 64 -2.77 -10.14 4.47
CA MET A 64 -2.58 -11.20 5.45
C MET A 64 -3.25 -12.47 4.90
N ILE A 65 -2.44 -13.41 4.42
CA ILE A 65 -2.91 -14.75 4.06
C ILE A 65 -2.90 -15.63 5.32
N ALA A 66 -4.09 -16.00 5.79
CA ALA A 66 -4.24 -17.08 6.76
C ALA A 66 -3.92 -18.40 6.04
N GLY A 67 -2.68 -18.88 6.16
CA GLY A 67 -2.29 -20.19 5.67
C GLY A 67 -2.65 -21.25 6.70
N GLY A 68 -3.60 -22.13 6.36
CA GLY A 68 -3.96 -23.33 7.14
C GLY A 68 -5.37 -23.31 7.71
#